data_AF-A0A412PPM5-F1
#
_entry.id   AF-A0A412PPM5-F1
#
_cell.length_a   1.000
_cell.length_b   1.000
_cell.length_c   1.000
_cell.angle_alpha   90.00
_cell.angle_beta   90.00
_cell.angle_gamma   90.00
#
_symmetry.space_group_name_H-M   'P 1'
#
loop_
_entity.id
_entity.type
_entity.pdbx_description
1 polymer ?
#
loop_
_entity_poly.entity_id
_entity_poly.type
_entity_poly.pdbx_seq_one_letter_code
_entity_poly.pdbx_strand_id
1 'polypeptide(L)'
;MAWFEYLTDSLKKFFLKKSISDFENETENEEEGYDPRFNDTTLEERGIKIKTYYENWENQTFDSLLEEDGCVELELLINDNAISESFSFRNIGINYSVTKTADFNFRYRSISVLPKYRERGVCSYLLLKSIIVVLEALENKDVEFSLVNTVKIEIGDKFSIYDSILTEKIPNENMQYRVFLSENRDTDLAQLREMYNSKLEKMTTNLKFA
;
A
#
# COMPACT_ATOMS: atom_id res chain seq x y z
N MET A 1 12.24 17.41 16.00
CA MET A 1 12.33 17.60 14.53
C MET A 1 11.27 16.76 13.81
N ALA A 2 11.18 15.44 14.04
CA ALA A 2 10.16 14.56 13.43
C ALA A 2 8.67 14.92 13.67
N TRP A 3 8.35 15.62 14.78
CA TRP A 3 6.96 16.03 15.07
C TRP A 3 6.49 17.23 14.22
N PHE A 4 7.42 18.10 13.80
CA PHE A 4 7.12 19.20 12.91
C PHE A 4 6.86 18.70 11.49
N GLU A 5 7.60 17.68 11.02
CA GLU A 5 7.41 17.05 9.71
C GLU A 5 6.03 16.35 9.60
N TYR A 6 5.61 15.64 10.65
CA TYR A 6 4.30 14.99 10.71
C TYR A 6 3.12 15.99 10.65
N LEU A 7 3.25 17.14 11.33
CA LEU A 7 2.25 18.20 11.29
C LEU A 7 2.19 18.89 9.93
N THR A 8 3.35 19.10 9.28
CA THR A 8 3.40 19.67 7.93
C THR A 8 2.81 18.73 6.88
N ASP A 9 3.01 17.42 7.00
CA ASP A 9 2.41 16.43 6.09
C ASP A 9 0.89 16.31 6.25
N SER A 10 0.39 16.35 7.48
CA SER A 10 -1.06 16.34 7.73
C SER A 10 -1.74 17.62 7.23
N LEU A 11 -1.08 18.78 7.38
CA LEU A 11 -1.57 20.04 6.80
C LEU A 11 -1.52 20.03 5.28
N LYS A 12 -0.44 19.53 4.67
CA LYS A 12 -0.39 19.30 3.22
C LYS A 12 -1.54 18.40 2.77
N LYS A 13 -1.86 17.33 3.51
CA LYS A 13 -2.98 16.41 3.25
C LYS A 13 -4.34 17.11 3.24
N PHE A 14 -4.55 18.09 4.12
CA PHE A 14 -5.76 18.92 4.15
C PHE A 14 -5.84 19.90 2.97
N PHE A 15 -4.73 20.54 2.61
CA PHE A 15 -4.66 21.42 1.43
C PHE A 15 -4.78 20.63 0.11
N LEU A 16 -4.25 19.40 0.05
CA LEU A 16 -4.38 18.49 -1.09
C LEU A 16 -5.85 18.14 -1.35
N LYS A 17 -6.56 17.66 -0.31
CA LYS A 17 -7.99 17.32 -0.41
C LYS A 17 -8.86 18.51 -0.80
N LYS A 18 -8.50 19.72 -0.34
CA LYS A 18 -9.21 20.95 -0.69
C LYS A 18 -8.92 21.41 -2.12
N SER A 19 -7.68 21.27 -2.60
CA SER A 19 -7.33 21.65 -3.98
C SER A 19 -8.02 20.76 -5.03
N ILE A 20 -8.22 19.48 -4.72
CA ILE A 20 -8.93 18.53 -5.59
C ILE A 20 -10.42 18.86 -5.67
N SER A 21 -11.06 19.20 -4.54
CA SER A 21 -12.48 19.58 -4.55
C SER A 21 -12.76 20.88 -5.30
N ASP A 22 -11.77 21.78 -5.39
CA ASP A 22 -11.90 23.06 -6.07
C ASP A 22 -11.66 22.95 -7.60
N PHE A 23 -11.17 21.80 -8.10
CA PHE A 23 -10.88 21.54 -9.52
C PHE A 23 -11.97 20.75 -10.27
N GLU A 24 -12.98 20.20 -9.57
CA GLU A 24 -14.10 19.45 -10.17
C GLU A 24 -15.14 20.37 -10.86
N ASN A 25 -14.71 21.21 -11.80
CA ASN A 25 -15.60 21.78 -12.81
C ASN A 25 -14.95 21.64 -14.19
N GLU A 26 -15.65 20.88 -15.04
CA GLU A 26 -15.49 20.76 -16.50
C GLU A 26 -14.41 19.79 -17.03
N THR A 27 -14.72 18.48 -17.10
CA THR A 27 -14.82 17.69 -18.36
C THR A 27 -15.17 16.22 -18.09
N GLU A 28 -15.68 15.52 -19.12
CA GLU A 28 -16.31 14.20 -19.06
C GLU A 28 -15.38 13.03 -18.62
N ASN A 29 -15.72 12.42 -17.48
CA ASN A 29 -15.68 10.98 -17.12
C ASN A 29 -14.58 10.07 -17.71
N GLU A 30 -13.31 10.34 -17.40
CA GLU A 30 -12.40 9.25 -16.99
C GLU A 30 -12.33 9.31 -15.45
N GLU A 31 -12.62 8.22 -14.73
CA GLU A 31 -12.60 8.24 -13.26
C GLU A 31 -11.20 8.66 -12.78
N GLU A 32 -11.03 9.93 -12.41
CA GLU A 32 -9.76 10.47 -11.91
C GLU A 32 -9.32 9.70 -10.65
N GLY A 33 -8.08 9.21 -10.65
CA GLY A 33 -7.45 8.61 -9.46
C GLY A 33 -7.52 7.08 -9.36
N TYR A 34 -7.72 6.35 -10.45
CA TYR A 34 -7.68 4.88 -10.47
C TYR A 34 -6.62 4.34 -11.42
N ASP A 35 -5.62 3.62 -10.88
CA ASP A 35 -4.75 2.76 -11.68
C ASP A 35 -5.40 1.37 -11.82
N PRO A 36 -5.64 0.90 -13.07
CA PRO A 36 -6.31 -0.36 -13.32
C PRO A 36 -5.52 -1.57 -12.82
N ARG A 37 -4.23 -1.45 -12.48
CA ARG A 37 -3.47 -2.55 -11.85
C ARG A 37 -3.98 -2.84 -10.43
N PHE A 38 -4.46 -1.82 -9.73
CA PHE A 38 -4.94 -1.93 -8.36
C PHE A 38 -6.40 -2.36 -8.25
N ASN A 39 -7.17 -2.29 -9.33
CA ASN A 39 -8.59 -2.59 -9.35
C ASN A 39 -8.89 -3.72 -10.34
N ASP A 40 -9.83 -4.58 -9.99
CA ASP A 40 -10.37 -5.55 -10.95
C ASP A 40 -11.90 -5.46 -10.94
N THR A 41 -12.51 -5.79 -12.09
CA THR A 41 -13.96 -5.66 -12.29
C THR A 41 -14.76 -6.45 -11.26
N THR A 42 -14.23 -7.58 -10.77
CA THR A 42 -14.92 -8.43 -9.79
C THR A 42 -14.97 -7.79 -8.40
N LEU A 43 -13.94 -7.03 -8.01
CA LEU A 43 -13.91 -6.24 -6.78
C LEU A 43 -14.84 -5.04 -6.87
N GLU A 44 -14.85 -4.35 -8.01
CA GLU A 44 -15.71 -3.20 -8.25
C GLU A 44 -17.20 -3.56 -8.14
N GLU A 45 -17.61 -4.70 -8.73
CA GLU A 45 -18.96 -5.25 -8.58
C GLU A 45 -19.34 -5.55 -7.12
N ARG A 46 -18.34 -5.79 -6.26
CA ARG A 46 -18.50 -6.00 -4.81
C ARG A 46 -18.40 -4.70 -4.01
N GLY A 47 -18.34 -3.55 -4.69
CA GLY A 47 -18.21 -2.22 -4.10
C GLY A 47 -16.83 -1.94 -3.51
N ILE A 48 -15.80 -2.71 -3.84
CA ILE A 48 -14.44 -2.53 -3.33
C ILE A 48 -13.61 -1.84 -4.41
N LYS A 49 -13.09 -0.65 -4.09
CA LYS A 49 -12.25 0.13 -5.00
C LYS A 49 -11.00 0.63 -4.28
N ILE A 50 -9.88 0.74 -4.98
CA ILE A 50 -8.64 1.33 -4.49
C ILE A 50 -8.34 2.56 -5.36
N LYS A 51 -8.44 3.74 -4.76
CA LYS A 51 -7.91 4.96 -5.36
C LYS A 51 -6.40 5.01 -5.18
N THR A 52 -5.71 5.50 -6.19
CA THR A 52 -4.25 5.57 -6.29
C THR A 52 -3.83 7.00 -6.56
N TYR A 53 -2.92 7.52 -5.74
CA TYR A 53 -2.39 8.86 -5.87
C TYR A 53 -0.86 8.78 -5.92
N TYR A 54 -0.27 9.07 -7.08
CA TYR A 54 1.18 9.11 -7.21
C TYR A 54 1.70 10.49 -6.78
N GLU A 55 2.82 10.56 -6.05
CA GLU A 55 3.34 11.87 -5.55
C GLU A 55 3.93 12.76 -6.67
N ASN A 56 3.98 12.30 -7.93
CA ASN A 56 4.38 13.10 -9.09
C ASN A 56 3.15 13.70 -9.80
N TRP A 57 2.83 14.96 -9.53
CA TRP A 57 1.68 15.66 -10.14
C TRP A 57 1.81 15.79 -11.66
N GLU A 58 3.02 15.85 -12.20
CA GLU A 58 3.25 15.94 -13.64
C GLU A 58 3.09 14.59 -14.34
N ASN A 59 3.13 13.48 -13.58
CA ASN A 59 3.07 12.12 -14.11
C ASN A 59 2.40 11.15 -13.11
N GLN A 60 1.07 11.10 -13.12
CA GLN A 60 0.25 10.21 -12.27
C GLN A 60 0.24 8.75 -12.79
N THR A 61 1.42 8.13 -12.93
CA THR A 61 1.55 6.77 -13.47
C THR A 61 2.39 5.87 -12.57
N PHE A 62 2.20 4.57 -12.73
CA PHE A 62 3.03 3.54 -12.09
C PHE A 62 4.53 3.75 -12.35
N ASP A 63 4.92 4.23 -13.52
CA ASP A 63 6.34 4.41 -13.85
C ASP A 63 7.00 5.47 -12.94
N SER A 64 6.25 6.49 -12.50
CA SER A 64 6.75 7.48 -11.54
C SER A 64 7.09 6.89 -10.16
N LEU A 65 6.48 5.76 -9.79
CA LEU A 65 6.79 5.04 -8.56
C LEU A 65 8.16 4.33 -8.65
N LEU A 66 8.64 4.03 -9.86
CA LEU A 66 9.92 3.37 -10.09
C LEU A 66 11.11 4.33 -10.00
N GLU A 67 10.87 5.64 -10.09
CA GLU A 67 11.89 6.67 -9.87
C GLU A 67 12.38 6.64 -8.41
N GLU A 68 13.63 7.09 -8.18
CA GLU A 68 14.12 7.26 -6.80
C GLU A 68 13.21 8.24 -6.06
N ASP A 69 12.84 7.91 -4.83
CA ASP A 69 11.90 8.64 -3.99
C ASP A 69 10.43 8.66 -4.46
N GLY A 70 10.12 8.06 -5.62
CA GLY A 70 8.78 7.88 -6.17
C GLY A 70 7.85 7.19 -5.18
N CYS A 71 6.62 7.68 -5.05
CA CYS A 71 5.70 7.29 -3.98
C CYS A 71 4.26 7.17 -4.49
N VAL A 72 3.51 6.23 -3.92
CA VAL A 72 2.09 6.07 -4.16
C VAL A 72 1.34 5.99 -2.82
N GLU A 73 0.24 6.73 -2.71
CA GLU A 73 -0.77 6.57 -1.66
C GLU A 73 -1.98 5.83 -2.21
N LEU A 74 -2.47 4.87 -1.43
CA LEU A 74 -3.63 4.05 -1.71
C LEU A 74 -4.74 4.40 -0.72
N GLU A 75 -5.95 4.60 -1.23
CA GLU A 75 -7.15 4.77 -0.45
C GLU A 75 -8.16 3.68 -0.81
N LEU A 76 -8.48 2.81 0.15
CA LEU A 76 -9.46 1.75 -0.01
C LEU A 76 -10.87 2.28 0.29
N LEU A 77 -11.76 2.11 -0.67
CA LEU A 77 -13.18 2.41 -0.57
C LEU A 77 -13.99 1.11 -0.55
N ILE A 78 -15.02 1.10 0.29
CA ILE A 78 -16.04 0.06 0.30
C ILE A 78 -17.41 0.72 0.23
N ASN A 79 -18.17 0.44 -0.82
CA ASN A 79 -19.43 1.12 -1.17
C ASN A 79 -19.23 2.64 -1.08
N ASP A 80 -18.17 3.14 -1.74
CA ASP A 80 -17.76 4.54 -1.80
C ASP A 80 -17.36 5.20 -0.46
N ASN A 81 -17.29 4.42 0.62
CA ASN A 81 -16.80 4.92 1.91
C ASN A 81 -15.31 4.60 2.06
N ALA A 82 -14.48 5.63 2.23
CA ALA A 82 -13.06 5.45 2.55
C ALA A 82 -12.89 4.77 3.92
N ILE A 83 -12.19 3.64 3.94
CA ILE A 83 -11.96 2.85 5.15
C ILE A 83 -10.49 2.80 5.60
N SER A 84 -9.57 3.14 4.71
CA SER A 84 -8.16 3.40 5.02
C SER A 84 -7.95 4.86 5.42
N GLU A 85 -7.12 5.12 6.42
CA GLU A 85 -6.75 6.50 6.80
C GLU A 85 -5.51 6.98 6.04
N SER A 86 -4.55 6.07 5.84
CA SER A 86 -3.33 6.32 5.09
C SER A 86 -2.66 4.99 4.79
N PHE A 87 -2.37 4.74 3.52
CA PHE A 87 -1.58 3.60 3.10
C PHE A 87 -0.65 4.06 1.98
N SER A 88 0.65 4.18 2.24
CA SER A 88 1.58 4.63 1.22
C SER A 88 2.92 3.93 1.29
N PHE A 89 3.54 3.78 0.13
CA PHE A 89 4.89 3.24 0.00
C PHE A 89 5.65 3.94 -1.12
N ARG A 90 6.97 3.91 -0.99
CA ARG A 90 7.87 4.61 -1.88
C ARG A 90 9.04 3.76 -2.30
N ASN A 91 9.57 3.98 -3.48
CA ASN A 91 10.90 3.52 -3.84
C ASN A 91 11.94 4.34 -3.07
N ILE A 92 12.64 3.70 -2.14
CA ILE A 92 13.66 4.34 -1.29
C ILE A 92 15.06 4.31 -1.91
N GLY A 93 15.23 3.67 -3.06
CA GLY A 93 16.55 3.45 -3.65
C GLY A 93 17.43 2.51 -2.83
N ILE A 94 18.55 2.09 -3.44
CA ILE A 94 19.44 1.07 -2.86
C ILE A 94 20.14 1.54 -1.58
N ASN A 95 20.39 2.84 -1.42
CA ASN A 95 21.14 3.39 -0.29
C ASN A 95 20.42 3.19 1.06
N TYR A 96 19.09 3.16 1.03
CA TYR A 96 18.25 3.02 2.21
C TYR A 96 17.66 1.62 2.37
N SER A 97 17.91 0.72 1.41
CA SER A 97 17.48 -0.68 1.46
C SER A 97 18.09 -1.43 2.65
N VAL A 98 17.41 -2.49 3.05
CA VAL A 98 17.85 -3.38 4.14
C VAL A 98 19.02 -4.24 3.67
N THR A 99 18.88 -4.87 2.51
CA THR A 99 19.82 -5.89 2.02
C THR A 99 20.84 -5.33 1.04
N LYS A 100 20.51 -4.25 0.32
CA LYS A 100 21.31 -3.68 -0.78
C LYS A 100 21.54 -4.66 -1.95
N THR A 101 20.66 -5.64 -2.11
CA THR A 101 20.78 -6.66 -3.17
C THR A 101 19.70 -6.57 -4.25
N ALA A 102 18.54 -5.96 -3.96
CA ALA A 102 17.43 -5.88 -4.90
C ALA A 102 17.57 -4.72 -5.89
N ASP A 103 17.06 -4.90 -7.12
CA ASP A 103 16.98 -3.86 -8.15
C ASP A 103 16.12 -2.67 -7.68
N PHE A 104 14.97 -2.99 -7.08
CA PHE A 104 14.02 -2.01 -6.54
C PHE A 104 13.75 -2.24 -5.06
N ASN A 105 13.64 -1.15 -4.32
CA ASN A 105 13.56 -1.20 -2.86
C ASN A 105 12.41 -0.31 -2.40
N PHE A 106 11.33 -0.92 -1.94
CA PHE A 106 10.14 -0.23 -1.51
C PHE A 106 10.02 -0.22 0.02
N ARG A 107 9.65 0.94 0.58
CA ARG A 107 9.34 1.05 2.01
C ARG A 107 7.97 1.67 2.23
N TYR A 108 7.17 1.00 3.06
CA TYR A 108 5.90 1.53 3.53
C TYR A 108 6.16 2.68 4.51
N ARG A 109 5.57 3.85 4.23
CA ARG A 109 5.65 5.05 5.07
C ARG A 109 4.58 5.04 6.17
N SER A 110 3.37 4.63 5.81
CA SER A 110 2.20 4.67 6.67
C SER A 110 1.27 3.53 6.30
N ILE A 111 0.78 2.83 7.32
CA ILE A 111 -0.27 1.81 7.18
C ILE A 111 -1.23 2.02 8.34
N SER A 112 -2.32 2.75 8.08
CA SER A 112 -3.39 3.01 9.06
C SER A 112 -4.76 2.83 8.44
N VAL A 113 -5.65 2.24 9.24
CA VAL A 113 -7.06 2.04 8.93
C VAL A 113 -7.89 2.52 10.10
N LEU A 114 -9.13 2.93 9.82
CA LEU A 114 -10.03 3.40 10.86
C LEU A 114 -10.16 2.33 11.97
N PRO A 115 -10.23 2.72 13.26
CA PRO A 115 -10.27 1.78 14.38
C PRO A 115 -11.25 0.61 14.23
N LYS A 116 -12.46 0.89 13.73
CA LYS A 116 -13.53 -0.11 13.49
C LYS A 116 -13.19 -1.18 12.44
N TYR A 117 -12.12 -1.00 11.67
CA TYR A 117 -11.69 -1.91 10.60
C TYR A 117 -10.34 -2.59 10.87
N ARG A 118 -9.65 -2.28 11.98
CA ARG A 118 -8.30 -2.82 12.29
C ARG A 118 -8.26 -4.36 12.33
N GLU A 119 -9.28 -4.97 12.92
CA GLU A 119 -9.36 -6.43 13.06
C GLU A 119 -9.94 -7.13 11.81
N ARG A 120 -10.29 -6.37 10.77
CA ARG A 120 -10.90 -6.91 9.54
C ARG A 120 -9.89 -7.32 8.47
N GLY A 121 -8.59 -7.17 8.74
CA GLY A 121 -7.52 -7.59 7.82
C GLY A 121 -7.25 -6.61 6.66
N VAL A 122 -7.78 -5.39 6.74
CA VAL A 122 -7.67 -4.37 5.69
C VAL A 122 -6.21 -4.00 5.37
N CYS A 123 -5.37 -3.84 6.40
CA CYS A 123 -3.95 -3.52 6.19
C CYS A 123 -3.22 -4.64 5.44
N SER A 124 -3.45 -5.90 5.82
CA SER A 124 -2.85 -7.05 5.14
C SER A 124 -3.35 -7.16 3.70
N TYR A 125 -4.63 -6.86 3.45
CA TYR A 125 -5.21 -6.82 2.10
C TYR A 125 -4.49 -5.81 1.20
N LEU A 126 -4.34 -4.56 1.65
CA LEU A 126 -3.62 -3.52 0.89
C LEU A 126 -2.13 -3.83 0.71
N LEU A 127 -1.49 -4.39 1.75
CA LEU A 127 -0.09 -4.84 1.68
C LEU A 127 0.07 -5.90 0.58
N LEU A 128 -0.78 -6.93 0.58
CA LEU A 128 -0.73 -7.99 -0.43
C LEU A 128 -0.98 -7.43 -1.83
N LYS A 129 -2.02 -6.61 -2.02
CA LYS A 129 -2.34 -6.06 -3.34
C LYS A 129 -1.21 -5.18 -3.89
N SER A 130 -0.62 -4.32 -3.06
CA SER A 130 0.51 -3.47 -3.48
C SER A 130 1.75 -4.29 -3.87
N ILE A 131 2.11 -5.32 -3.10
CA ILE A 131 3.22 -6.21 -3.44
C ILE A 131 2.93 -6.94 -4.76
N ILE A 132 1.75 -7.55 -4.90
CA ILE A 132 1.36 -8.30 -6.11
C ILE A 132 1.47 -7.41 -7.34
N VAL A 133 0.91 -6.20 -7.31
CA VAL A 133 0.94 -5.27 -8.45
C VAL A 133 2.37 -4.93 -8.88
N VAL A 134 3.24 -4.63 -7.92
CA VAL A 134 4.65 -4.31 -8.22
C VAL A 134 5.38 -5.52 -8.77
N LEU A 135 5.17 -6.71 -8.19
CA LEU A 135 5.78 -7.95 -8.70
C LEU A 135 5.20 -8.35 -10.07
N GLU A 136 3.96 -8.04 -10.40
CA GLU A 136 3.44 -8.26 -11.75
C GLU A 136 4.10 -7.30 -12.77
N ALA A 137 4.32 -6.05 -12.38
CA ALA A 137 4.94 -5.05 -13.24
C ALA A 137 6.46 -5.23 -13.43
N LEU A 138 7.15 -5.81 -12.45
CA LEU A 138 8.61 -5.94 -12.41
C LEU A 138 9.08 -7.39 -12.54
N GLU A 139 8.46 -8.19 -13.43
CA GLU A 139 8.62 -9.65 -13.55
C GLU A 139 10.08 -10.16 -13.49
N ASN A 140 11.00 -9.45 -14.13
CA ASN A 140 12.41 -9.85 -14.28
C ASN A 140 13.37 -9.09 -13.35
N LYS A 141 12.86 -8.57 -12.22
CA LYS A 141 13.63 -7.76 -11.27
C LYS A 141 13.51 -8.29 -9.86
N ASP A 142 14.59 -8.21 -9.10
CA ASP A 142 14.57 -8.50 -7.68
C ASP A 142 14.01 -7.29 -6.93
N VAL A 143 13.08 -7.54 -6.00
CA VAL A 143 12.34 -6.46 -5.32
C VAL A 143 12.37 -6.67 -3.81
N GLU A 144 12.81 -5.67 -3.07
CA GLU A 144 12.72 -5.62 -1.61
C GLU A 144 11.49 -4.82 -1.18
N PHE A 145 10.70 -5.37 -0.26
CA PHE A 145 9.71 -4.62 0.50
C PHE A 145 10.09 -4.56 1.96
N SER A 146 10.04 -3.37 2.55
CA SER A 146 10.29 -3.15 3.98
C SER A 146 9.20 -2.30 4.64
N LEU A 147 8.97 -2.57 5.92
CA LEU A 147 7.99 -1.87 6.75
C LEU A 147 8.61 -1.58 8.11
N VAL A 148 8.65 -0.30 8.49
CA VAL A 148 8.92 0.09 9.88
C VAL A 148 7.60 0.11 10.63
N ASN A 149 7.47 -0.70 11.68
CA ASN A 149 6.22 -0.85 12.38
C ASN A 149 5.98 0.31 13.35
N THR A 150 5.17 1.29 12.96
CA THR A 150 4.88 2.48 13.77
C THR A 150 3.63 2.34 14.65
N VAL A 151 3.09 1.12 14.80
CA VAL A 151 1.87 0.88 15.59
C VAL A 151 2.12 1.27 17.05
N LYS A 152 1.30 2.22 17.55
CA LYS A 152 1.36 2.74 18.93
C LYS A 152 0.47 1.97 19.92
N ILE A 153 -0.27 0.97 19.43
CA ILE A 153 -1.13 0.13 20.26
C ILE A 153 -0.22 -0.91 20.93
N GLU A 154 -0.40 -1.14 22.23
CA GLU A 154 0.29 -2.20 22.97
C GLU A 154 -0.19 -3.56 22.47
N ILE A 155 0.47 -4.06 21.43
CA ILE A 155 0.32 -5.43 20.92
C ILE A 155 1.56 -6.20 21.34
N GLY A 156 1.39 -7.36 21.96
CA GLY A 156 2.50 -8.17 22.49
C GLY A 156 3.54 -8.54 21.42
N ASP A 157 3.08 -8.90 20.22
CA ASP A 157 3.93 -9.07 19.04
C ASP A 157 3.36 -8.29 17.84
N LYS A 158 3.87 -7.09 17.64
CA LYS A 158 3.49 -6.22 16.52
C LYS A 158 3.89 -6.77 15.14
N PHE A 159 4.88 -7.67 15.08
CA PHE A 159 5.36 -8.23 13.82
C PHE A 159 4.38 -9.27 13.25
N SER A 160 3.69 -9.99 14.15
CA SER A 160 2.70 -11.03 13.82
C SER A 160 1.63 -10.64 12.80
N ILE A 161 1.34 -9.33 12.65
CA ILE A 161 0.37 -8.81 11.68
C ILE A 161 0.79 -9.10 10.24
N TYR A 162 2.10 -9.05 9.96
CA TYR A 162 2.66 -9.12 8.61
C TYR A 162 3.67 -10.25 8.42
N ASP A 163 3.94 -11.08 9.44
CA ASP A 163 4.95 -12.16 9.40
C ASP A 163 4.78 -13.14 8.24
N SER A 164 3.55 -13.40 7.79
CA SER A 164 3.31 -14.27 6.65
C SER A 164 3.60 -13.62 5.30
N ILE A 165 3.76 -12.30 5.26
CA ILE A 165 4.00 -11.51 4.03
C ILE A 165 5.45 -11.04 4.01
N LEU A 166 5.89 -10.36 5.07
CA LEU A 166 7.24 -9.86 5.31
C LEU A 166 7.92 -10.76 6.35
N THR A 167 8.63 -11.77 5.87
CA THR A 167 9.07 -12.92 6.66
C THR A 167 10.30 -12.64 7.53
N GLU A 168 11.13 -11.69 7.12
CA GLU A 168 12.35 -11.32 7.84
C GLU A 168 12.12 -10.15 8.81
N LYS A 169 12.87 -10.12 9.91
CA LYS A 169 12.69 -9.16 11.01
C LYS A 169 14.02 -8.53 11.41
N ILE A 170 13.97 -7.23 11.72
CA ILE A 170 15.05 -6.50 12.39
C ILE A 170 14.47 -5.88 13.68
N PRO A 171 14.43 -6.65 14.79
CA PRO A 171 13.75 -6.22 16.01
C PRO A 171 14.24 -4.88 16.56
N ASN A 172 15.56 -4.63 16.51
CA ASN A 172 16.19 -3.42 17.03
C ASN A 172 15.79 -2.15 16.25
N GLU A 173 15.43 -2.29 14.98
CA GLU A 173 14.95 -1.20 14.11
C GLU A 173 13.43 -1.20 14.00
N ASN A 174 12.75 -2.13 14.67
CA ASN A 174 11.32 -2.30 14.60
C ASN A 174 10.82 -2.48 13.15
N MET A 175 11.56 -3.24 12.36
CA MET A 175 11.34 -3.38 10.92
C MET A 175 11.07 -4.84 10.53
N GLN A 176 10.25 -5.03 9.51
CA GLN A 176 10.08 -6.29 8.78
C GLN A 176 10.36 -6.07 7.31
N TYR A 177 10.86 -7.09 6.64
CA TYR A 177 11.12 -7.01 5.21
C TYR A 177 11.02 -8.39 4.55
N ARG A 178 11.00 -8.38 3.22
CA ARG A 178 11.19 -9.56 2.37
C ARG A 178 11.79 -9.13 1.05
N VAL A 179 12.74 -9.92 0.56
CA VAL A 179 13.27 -9.82 -0.80
C VAL A 179 12.59 -10.88 -1.65
N PHE A 180 12.02 -10.45 -2.77
CA PHE A 180 11.41 -11.29 -3.78
C PHE A 180 12.36 -11.40 -4.95
N LEU A 181 12.89 -12.60 -5.18
CA LEU A 181 13.81 -12.85 -6.29
C LEU A 181 13.02 -13.11 -7.56
N SER A 182 13.48 -12.55 -8.67
CA SER A 182 12.92 -12.74 -10.00
C SER A 182 12.79 -14.23 -10.38
N GLU A 183 13.76 -15.07 -9.99
CA GLU A 183 13.73 -16.52 -10.24
C GLU A 183 12.56 -17.26 -9.55
N ASN A 184 11.99 -16.68 -8.48
CA ASN A 184 10.90 -17.28 -7.71
C ASN A 184 9.52 -16.65 -8.02
N ARG A 185 9.45 -15.73 -8.99
CA ARG A 185 8.29 -14.85 -9.25
C ARG A 185 6.96 -15.58 -9.31
N ASP A 186 6.86 -16.66 -10.06
CA ASP A 186 5.61 -17.41 -10.22
C ASP A 186 5.14 -18.03 -8.92
N THR A 187 6.07 -18.61 -8.15
CA THR A 187 5.77 -19.23 -6.85
C THR A 187 5.37 -18.18 -5.83
N ASP A 188 6.10 -17.06 -5.78
CA ASP A 188 5.79 -15.94 -4.88
C ASP A 188 4.41 -15.35 -5.19
N LEU A 189 4.10 -15.08 -6.47
CA LEU A 189 2.80 -14.56 -6.88
C LEU A 189 1.66 -15.54 -6.58
N ALA A 190 1.86 -16.84 -6.78
CA ALA A 190 0.85 -17.85 -6.44
C ALA A 190 0.51 -17.83 -4.94
N GLN A 191 1.54 -17.84 -4.07
CA GLN A 191 1.35 -17.79 -2.62
C GLN A 191 0.69 -16.47 -2.18
N LEU A 192 1.17 -15.33 -2.69
CA LEU A 192 0.62 -14.03 -2.36
C LEU A 192 -0.85 -13.90 -2.79
N ARG A 193 -1.22 -14.41 -3.97
CA ARG A 193 -2.61 -14.41 -4.46
C ARG A 193 -3.51 -15.30 -3.62
N GLU A 194 -3.05 -16.47 -3.18
CA GLU A 194 -3.81 -17.31 -2.26
C GLU A 194 -4.08 -16.58 -0.93
N MET A 195 -3.05 -15.99 -0.35
CA MET A 195 -3.18 -15.17 0.86
C MET A 195 -4.12 -13.99 0.65
N TYR A 196 -3.99 -13.29 -0.48
CA TYR A 196 -4.82 -12.15 -0.85
C TYR A 196 -6.31 -12.54 -0.92
N ASN A 197 -6.63 -13.63 -1.61
CA ASN A 197 -7.99 -14.13 -1.73
C ASN A 197 -8.58 -14.51 -0.36
N SER A 198 -7.81 -15.18 0.49
CA SER A 198 -8.22 -15.49 1.86
C SER A 198 -8.52 -14.22 2.68
N LYS A 199 -7.69 -13.17 2.56
CA LYS A 199 -7.93 -11.89 3.23
C LYS A 199 -9.15 -11.17 2.69
N LEU A 200 -9.35 -11.17 1.37
CA LEU A 200 -10.51 -10.58 0.71
C LEU A 200 -11.81 -11.24 1.18
N GLU A 201 -11.88 -12.58 1.23
CA GLU A 201 -13.05 -13.30 1.73
C GLU A 201 -13.35 -12.97 3.20
N LYS A 202 -12.33 -12.93 4.05
CA LYS A 202 -12.49 -12.55 5.46
C LYS A 202 -12.98 -11.11 5.60
N MET A 203 -12.38 -10.18 4.85
CA MET A 203 -12.76 -8.77 4.88
C MET A 203 -14.22 -8.58 4.46
N THR A 204 -14.61 -9.17 3.32
CA THR A 204 -15.98 -9.06 2.77
C THR A 204 -17.03 -9.73 3.65
N THR A 205 -16.74 -10.91 4.22
CA THR A 205 -17.64 -11.58 5.16
C THR A 205 -17.90 -10.70 6.39
N ASN A 206 -16.86 -10.15 7.00
CA ASN A 206 -16.98 -9.29 8.18
C ASN A 206 -17.72 -7.96 7.89
N LEU A 207 -17.78 -7.54 6.62
CA LEU A 207 -18.49 -6.32 6.21
C LEU A 207 -19.97 -6.56 5.93
N LYS A 208 -20.38 -7.75 5.49
CA LYS A 208 -21.79 -8.10 5.29
C LYS A 208 -22.61 -8.15 6.58
N PHE A 209 -21.94 -8.29 7.73
CA PHE A 209 -22.57 -8.40 9.05
C PHE A 209 -22.37 -7.16 9.94
N ALA A 210 -21.98 -6.02 9.34
CA ALA A 210 -21.76 -4.74 10.03
C ALA A 210 -22.79 -3.70 9.58
#